data_AF-A0A7C4Y4W7-F1
#
_entry.id   AF-A0A7C4Y4W7-F1
#
_cell.length_a   1.000
_cell.length_b   1.000
_cell.length_c   1.000
_cell.angle_alpha   90.00
_cell.angle_beta   90.00
_cell.angle_gamma   90.00
#
_symmetry.space_group_name_H-M   'P 1'
#
loop_
_entity.id
_entity.type
_entity.pdbx_description
1 polymer ?
#
loop_
_entity_poly.entity_id
_entity_poly.type
_entity_poly.pdbx_seq_one_letter_code
_entity_poly.pdbx_strand_id
1 'polypeptide(L)'
;MDYVVLKNEFLTDPKGYGYRTYWDNGQDWKLAELINEVRSDIWIDRDIVPTYEIFEAIVPTEWDALTTAEKQRMQLILSMEQVNVKGENTRLAFQKAFASGTTTRNNLLALLKRNGSRAEELFGAGTVVTWDDVARARRV
;
A
#
# COMPACT_ATOMS: atom_id res chain seq x y z
N MET A 1 6.52 8.40 15.85
CA MET A 1 6.48 9.52 14.88
C MET A 1 7.72 10.35 15.08
N ASP A 2 8.44 10.69 14.01
CA ASP A 2 9.53 11.66 14.08
C ASP A 2 8.98 13.06 13.79
N TYR A 3 8.85 13.85 14.86
CA TYR A 3 8.22 15.18 14.79
C TYR A 3 9.11 16.23 14.10
N VAL A 4 10.43 16.03 14.05
CA VAL A 4 11.35 16.93 13.32
C VAL A 4 11.20 16.71 11.83
N VAL A 5 11.11 15.45 11.39
CA VAL A 5 10.81 15.11 9.98
C VAL A 5 9.45 15.65 9.58
N LEU A 6 8.42 15.48 10.42
CA LEU A 6 7.08 15.97 10.15
C LEU A 6 7.05 17.51 10.02
N LYS A 7 7.72 18.23 10.91
CA LYS A 7 7.86 19.69 10.82
C LYS A 7 8.56 20.10 9.52
N ASN A 8 9.66 19.45 9.18
CA ASN A 8 10.42 19.77 7.97
C ASN A 8 9.61 19.51 6.70
N GLU A 9 8.82 18.44 6.65
CA GLU A 9 7.89 18.18 5.54
C GLU A 9 6.94 19.35 5.33
N PHE A 10 6.29 19.85 6.39
CA PHE A 10 5.34 20.97 6.28
C PHE A 10 6.00 22.30 5.92
N LEU A 11 7.24 22.53 6.37
CA LEU A 11 7.97 23.77 6.10
C LEU A 11 8.58 23.84 4.70
N THR A 12 9.08 22.71 4.20
CA THR A 12 9.78 22.63 2.92
C THR A 12 8.88 22.22 1.76
N ASP A 13 7.77 21.55 2.05
CA ASP A 13 6.77 21.11 1.08
C ASP A 13 7.39 20.50 -0.20
N PRO A 14 8.19 19.43 -0.07
CA PRO A 14 9.01 18.91 -1.17
C PRO A 14 8.18 18.40 -2.36
N LYS A 15 6.90 18.14 -2.14
CA LYS A 15 5.94 17.66 -3.15
C LYS A 15 4.98 18.75 -3.62
N GLY A 16 5.04 19.96 -3.06
CA GLY A 16 4.20 21.09 -3.44
C GLY A 16 2.72 20.89 -3.14
N TYR A 17 2.38 20.22 -2.03
CA TYR A 17 0.99 19.98 -1.62
C TYR A 17 0.30 21.23 -1.03
N GLY A 18 1.05 22.30 -0.77
CA GLY A 18 0.50 23.56 -0.27
C GLY A 18 0.41 23.62 1.25
N TYR A 19 1.25 22.87 1.97
CA TYR A 19 1.25 22.83 3.43
C TYR A 19 1.43 24.21 4.07
N ARG A 20 2.22 25.07 3.43
CA ARG A 20 2.68 26.33 4.03
C ARG A 20 1.53 27.25 4.45
N THR A 21 0.49 27.36 3.63
CA THR A 21 -0.69 28.20 3.92
C THR A 21 -1.38 27.74 5.21
N TYR A 22 -1.53 26.44 5.41
CA TYR A 22 -2.17 25.89 6.61
C TYR A 22 -1.24 25.92 7.81
N TRP A 23 0.06 25.78 7.58
CA TRP A 23 1.09 25.94 8.60
C TRP A 23 1.07 27.34 9.21
N ASP A 24 1.14 28.38 8.38
CA ASP A 24 1.20 29.77 8.85
C ASP A 24 -0.11 30.22 9.54
N ASN A 25 -1.25 29.65 9.15
CA ASN A 25 -2.56 29.93 9.76
C ASN A 25 -2.89 29.07 11.00
N GLY A 26 -1.99 28.19 11.45
CA GLY A 26 -2.25 27.35 12.63
C GLY A 26 -3.32 26.27 12.42
N GLN A 27 -3.61 25.88 11.17
CA GLN A 27 -4.71 24.96 10.84
C GLN A 27 -4.26 23.50 10.85
N ASP A 28 -4.02 22.96 12.04
CA ASP A 28 -3.43 21.64 12.22
C ASP A 28 -4.28 20.50 11.66
N TRP A 29 -5.61 20.63 11.74
CA TRP A 29 -6.55 19.69 11.15
C TRP A 29 -6.45 19.63 9.61
N LYS A 30 -6.21 20.76 8.94
CA LYS A 30 -6.00 20.81 7.48
C LYS A 30 -4.68 20.17 7.07
N LEU A 31 -3.63 20.40 7.85
CA LEU A 31 -2.34 19.76 7.62
C LEU A 31 -2.44 18.23 7.77
N ALA A 32 -3.15 17.77 8.79
CA ALA A 32 -3.42 16.34 9.00
C ALA A 32 -4.26 15.75 7.85
N GLU A 33 -5.32 16.42 7.39
CA GLU A 33 -6.08 15.99 6.20
C GLU A 33 -5.16 15.88 4.97
N LEU A 34 -4.37 16.91 4.69
CA LEU A 34 -3.58 17.01 3.47
C LEU A 34 -2.42 16.00 3.44
N ILE A 35 -1.75 15.73 4.56
CA ILE A 35 -0.66 14.74 4.60
C ILE A 35 -1.18 13.30 4.54
N ASN A 36 -2.39 13.04 5.04
CA ASN A 36 -3.03 11.73 5.00
C ASN A 36 -3.83 11.48 3.71
N GLU A 37 -3.98 12.46 2.84
CA GLU A 37 -4.64 12.28 1.54
C GLU A 37 -3.91 11.21 0.72
N VAL A 38 -4.67 10.22 0.23
CA VAL A 38 -4.19 9.13 -0.61
C VAL A 38 -4.00 9.64 -2.04
N ARG A 39 -2.82 9.40 -2.61
CA ARG A 39 -2.43 9.92 -3.93
C ARG A 39 -1.96 8.81 -4.86
N SER A 40 -2.17 9.00 -6.17
CA SER A 40 -1.85 8.02 -7.21
C SER A 40 -0.36 7.92 -7.55
N ASP A 41 0.44 8.90 -7.15
CA ASP A 41 1.90 8.93 -7.34
C ASP A 41 2.69 8.35 -6.17
N ILE A 42 2.01 8.04 -5.05
CA ILE A 42 2.61 7.43 -3.86
C ILE A 42 2.23 5.96 -3.79
N TRP A 43 3.23 5.08 -3.85
CA TRP A 43 3.04 3.63 -3.81
C TRP A 43 3.53 3.04 -2.50
N ILE A 44 2.64 2.35 -1.79
CA ILE A 44 2.93 1.63 -0.55
C ILE A 44 2.82 0.13 -0.80
N ASP A 45 3.85 -0.61 -0.40
CA ASP A 45 3.85 -2.06 -0.50
C ASP A 45 2.81 -2.67 0.45
N ARG A 46 2.04 -3.64 -0.04
CA ARG A 46 1.06 -4.38 0.74
C ARG A 46 1.69 -5.63 1.34
N ASP A 47 1.41 -5.86 2.61
CA ASP A 47 1.78 -7.12 3.28
C ASP A 47 0.68 -8.15 3.13
N ILE A 48 -0.58 -7.71 3.26
CA ILE A 48 -1.77 -8.56 3.27
C ILE A 48 -2.70 -8.10 2.15
N VAL A 49 -3.24 -9.06 1.41
CA VAL A 49 -4.22 -8.86 0.34
C VAL A 49 -5.42 -9.77 0.60
N PRO A 50 -6.66 -9.25 0.61
CA PRO A 50 -7.86 -10.06 0.63
C PRO A 50 -7.91 -11.03 -0.56
N THR A 51 -8.39 -12.25 -0.33
CA THR A 51 -8.37 -13.29 -1.37
C THR A 51 -9.28 -13.02 -2.55
N TYR A 52 -10.33 -12.21 -2.38
CA TYR A 52 -11.17 -11.79 -3.50
C TYR A 52 -10.38 -10.98 -4.55
N GLU A 53 -9.43 -10.14 -4.14
CA GLU A 53 -8.60 -9.39 -5.10
C GLU A 53 -7.66 -10.33 -5.87
N ILE A 54 -7.17 -11.36 -5.19
CA ILE A 54 -6.33 -12.40 -5.80
C ILE A 54 -7.15 -13.20 -6.82
N PHE A 55 -8.40 -13.52 -6.49
CA PHE A 55 -9.32 -14.19 -7.41
C PHE A 55 -9.58 -13.36 -8.67
N GLU A 56 -9.90 -12.08 -8.52
CA GLU A 56 -10.15 -11.16 -9.65
C GLU A 56 -8.89 -10.92 -10.51
N ALA A 57 -7.69 -11.10 -9.94
CA ALA A 57 -6.44 -11.01 -10.70
C ALA A 57 -6.15 -12.25 -11.59
N ILE A 58 -6.83 -13.37 -11.36
CA ILE A 58 -6.62 -14.63 -12.10
C ILE A 58 -7.36 -14.60 -13.44
N VAL A 59 -6.62 -14.80 -14.52
CA VAL A 59 -7.19 -14.96 -15.85
C VAL A 59 -7.74 -16.38 -16.01
N PRO A 60 -9.02 -16.58 -16.37
CA PRO A 60 -9.64 -17.92 -16.43
C PRO A 60 -8.92 -18.91 -17.35
N THR A 61 -8.44 -18.47 -18.50
CA THR A 61 -7.72 -19.35 -19.45
C THR A 61 -6.36 -19.80 -18.91
N GLU A 62 -5.70 -18.95 -18.11
CA GLU A 62 -4.44 -19.31 -17.45
C GLU A 62 -4.69 -20.23 -16.24
N TRP A 63 -5.84 -20.08 -15.57
CA TRP A 63 -6.30 -21.04 -14.56
C TRP A 63 -6.53 -22.42 -15.15
N ASP A 64 -7.19 -22.52 -16.30
CA ASP A 64 -7.50 -23.79 -16.95
C ASP A 64 -6.25 -24.60 -17.28
N ALA A 65 -5.16 -23.91 -17.64
CA ALA A 65 -3.87 -24.50 -17.97
C ALA A 65 -3.08 -25.03 -16.76
N LEU A 66 -3.47 -24.69 -15.52
CA LEU A 66 -2.80 -25.17 -14.31
C LEU A 66 -2.96 -26.69 -14.12
N THR A 67 -1.93 -27.33 -13.57
CA THR A 67 -2.02 -28.72 -13.13
C THR A 67 -3.02 -28.88 -11.97
N THR A 68 -3.52 -30.10 -11.76
CA THR A 68 -4.41 -30.40 -10.63
C THR A 68 -3.79 -30.01 -9.28
N ALA A 69 -2.49 -30.24 -9.09
CA ALA A 69 -1.78 -29.90 -7.86
C ALA A 69 -1.67 -28.38 -7.65
N GLU A 70 -1.48 -27.60 -8.72
CA GLU A 70 -1.47 -26.14 -8.65
C GLU A 70 -2.86 -25.58 -8.36
N LYS A 71 -3.90 -26.08 -9.02
CA LYS A 71 -5.30 -25.71 -8.74
C LYS A 71 -5.66 -25.96 -7.28
N GLN A 72 -5.34 -27.13 -6.72
CA GLN A 72 -5.59 -27.44 -5.32
C GLN A 72 -4.88 -26.47 -4.36
N ARG A 73 -3.61 -26.15 -4.65
CA ARG A 73 -2.86 -25.19 -3.83
C ARG A 73 -3.45 -23.78 -3.91
N MET A 74 -3.85 -23.35 -5.10
CA MET A 74 -4.48 -22.05 -5.29
C MET A 74 -5.86 -21.97 -4.65
N GLN A 75 -6.66 -23.04 -4.71
CA GLN A 75 -7.94 -23.14 -4.01
C GLN A 75 -7.75 -23.01 -2.49
N LEU A 76 -6.71 -23.62 -1.93
CA LEU A 76 -6.36 -23.45 -0.51
C LEU A 76 -5.99 -22.00 -0.16
N ILE A 77 -5.23 -21.32 -1.04
CA ILE A 77 -4.90 -19.90 -0.85
C ILE A 77 -6.16 -19.05 -0.93
N LEU A 78 -7.02 -19.29 -1.92
CA LEU A 78 -8.26 -18.54 -2.13
C LEU A 78 -9.33 -18.83 -1.07
N SER A 79 -9.28 -19.96 -0.38
CA SER A 79 -10.17 -20.26 0.75
C SER A 79 -9.75 -19.55 2.04
N MET A 80 -8.60 -18.88 2.06
CA MET A 80 -8.24 -17.97 3.15
C MET A 80 -9.06 -16.68 3.01
N GLU A 81 -9.28 -15.94 4.10
CA GLU A 81 -9.90 -14.61 4.01
C GLU A 81 -8.93 -13.58 3.43
N GLN A 82 -7.67 -13.70 3.84
CA GLN A 82 -6.59 -12.79 3.47
C GLN A 82 -5.26 -13.56 3.46
N VAL A 83 -4.34 -13.10 2.61
CA VAL A 83 -3.07 -13.78 2.39
C VAL A 83 -1.93 -12.80 2.56
N ASN A 84 -0.89 -13.22 3.27
CA ASN A 84 0.38 -12.50 3.31
C ASN A 84 1.11 -12.71 1.97
N VAL A 85 1.13 -11.67 1.13
CA VAL A 85 1.74 -11.69 -0.22
C VAL A 85 3.26 -11.53 -0.20
N LYS A 86 3.84 -11.11 0.93
CA LYS A 86 5.29 -11.10 1.15
C LYS A 86 5.83 -12.43 1.68
N GLY A 87 4.96 -13.32 2.17
CA GLY A 87 5.35 -14.63 2.67
C GLY A 87 5.99 -15.50 1.58
N GLU A 88 7.14 -16.11 1.90
CA GLU A 88 7.92 -16.86 0.90
C GLU A 88 7.13 -18.01 0.27
N ASN A 89 6.38 -18.78 1.08
CA ASN A 89 5.56 -19.88 0.58
C ASN A 89 4.44 -19.40 -0.37
N THR A 90 3.80 -18.28 -0.05
CA THR A 90 2.79 -17.65 -0.90
C THR A 90 3.40 -17.26 -2.25
N ARG A 91 4.55 -16.58 -2.21
CA ARG A 91 5.25 -16.13 -3.42
C ARG A 91 5.65 -17.31 -4.29
N LEU A 92 6.25 -18.34 -3.72
CA LEU A 92 6.64 -19.55 -4.46
C LEU A 92 5.42 -20.28 -5.04
N ALA A 93 4.28 -20.30 -4.33
CA ALA A 93 3.04 -20.88 -4.86
C ALA A 93 2.53 -20.12 -6.08
N PHE A 94 2.44 -18.78 -6.02
CA PHE A 94 2.04 -17.98 -7.18
C PHE A 94 3.04 -18.06 -8.33
N GLN A 95 4.34 -18.08 -8.04
CA GLN A 95 5.36 -18.18 -9.08
C GLN A 95 5.35 -19.53 -9.80
N LYS A 96 5.02 -20.60 -9.07
CA LYS A 96 4.87 -21.94 -9.63
C LYS A 96 3.61 -22.06 -10.49
N ALA A 97 2.48 -21.52 -10.00
CA ALA A 97 1.22 -21.54 -10.74
C ALA A 97 1.28 -20.65 -11.99
N PHE A 98 1.80 -19.43 -11.87
CA PHE A 98 1.80 -18.44 -12.94
C PHE A 98 3.23 -18.05 -13.30
N ALA A 99 3.73 -18.65 -14.38
CA ALA A 99 5.06 -18.39 -14.91
C ALA A 99 5.25 -16.92 -15.34
N SER A 100 6.51 -16.50 -15.50
CA SER A 100 6.83 -15.17 -16.04
C SER A 100 6.20 -14.95 -17.42
N GLY A 101 5.62 -13.77 -17.65
CA GLY A 101 4.98 -13.40 -18.92
C GLY A 101 3.49 -13.69 -18.99
N THR A 102 2.92 -14.39 -18.00
CA THR A 102 1.46 -14.56 -17.87
C THR A 102 0.79 -13.26 -17.42
N THR A 103 -0.45 -13.06 -17.86
CA THR A 103 -1.27 -11.90 -17.50
C THR A 103 -1.62 -11.95 -16.01
N THR A 104 -1.98 -13.12 -15.48
CA THR A 104 -2.26 -13.31 -14.05
C THR A 104 -1.07 -12.91 -13.20
N ARG A 105 0.17 -13.27 -13.58
CA ARG A 105 1.35 -12.86 -12.81
C ARG A 105 1.52 -11.33 -12.80
N ASN A 106 1.29 -10.66 -13.93
CA ASN A 106 1.34 -9.20 -13.99
C ASN A 106 0.26 -8.57 -13.08
N ASN A 107 -0.95 -9.10 -13.11
CA ASN A 107 -2.04 -8.66 -12.24
C ASN A 107 -1.70 -8.85 -10.75
N LEU A 108 -1.20 -10.03 -10.37
CA LEU A 108 -0.78 -10.33 -8.99
C LEU A 108 0.37 -9.44 -8.53
N LEU A 109 1.31 -9.09 -9.41
CA LEU A 109 2.38 -8.14 -9.11
C LEU A 109 1.84 -6.72 -8.89
N ALA A 110 0.81 -6.32 -9.65
CA ALA A 110 0.15 -5.03 -9.45
C ALA A 110 -0.53 -4.95 -8.07
N LEU A 111 -1.06 -6.07 -7.56
CA LEU A 111 -1.63 -6.14 -6.20
C LEU A 111 -0.60 -6.01 -5.07
N LEU A 112 0.71 -6.11 -5.35
CA LEU A 112 1.73 -5.95 -4.30
C LEU A 112 1.84 -4.52 -3.79
N LYS A 113 1.26 -3.55 -4.50
CA LYS A 113 1.31 -2.13 -4.14
C LYS A 113 -0.10 -1.55 -4.12
N ARG A 114 -0.27 -0.50 -3.34
CA ARG A 114 -1.45 0.37 -3.39
C ARG A 114 -1.05 1.82 -3.38
N ASN A 115 -1.98 2.67 -3.77
CA ASN A 115 -1.90 4.09 -3.50
C ASN A 115 -1.83 4.32 -1.98
N GLY A 116 -1.02 5.28 -1.56
CA GLY A 116 -0.88 5.67 -0.16
C GLY A 116 -0.81 7.16 0.03
N SER A 117 -0.62 7.57 1.28
CA SER A 117 -0.47 8.97 1.64
C SER A 117 1.00 9.36 1.87
N ARG A 118 1.27 10.67 1.91
CA ARG A 118 2.60 11.18 2.24
C ARG A 118 3.00 10.81 3.68
N ALA A 119 2.03 10.72 4.59
CA ALA A 119 2.24 10.20 5.93
C ALA A 119 2.78 8.76 5.91
N GLU A 120 2.19 7.89 5.09
CA GLU A 120 2.66 6.51 4.96
C GLU A 120 4.03 6.42 4.29
N GLU A 121 4.29 7.28 3.30
CA GLU A 121 5.59 7.34 2.61
C GLU A 121 6.73 7.74 3.56
N LEU A 122 6.48 8.68 4.48
CA LEU A 122 7.48 9.19 5.41
C LEU A 122 7.68 8.29 6.63
N PHE A 123 6.62 7.68 7.14
CA PHE A 123 6.62 7.05 8.46
C PHE A 123 6.25 5.55 8.45
N GLY A 124 5.93 5.01 7.28
CA GLY A 124 5.63 3.59 7.08
C GLY A 124 4.15 3.32 6.84
N ALA A 125 3.88 2.17 6.19
CA ALA A 125 2.54 1.73 5.83
C ALA A 125 1.58 1.72 7.04
N GLY A 126 0.37 2.21 6.84
CA GLY A 126 -0.67 2.32 7.87
C GLY A 126 -0.52 3.52 8.80
N THR A 127 0.52 4.36 8.63
CA THR A 127 0.67 5.56 9.44
C THR A 127 -0.39 6.61 9.10
N VAL A 128 -1.01 7.15 10.13
CA VAL A 128 -1.92 8.30 10.06
C VAL A 128 -1.36 9.40 10.96
N VAL A 129 -1.11 10.58 10.39
CA VAL A 129 -0.70 11.77 11.15
C VAL A 129 -1.93 12.47 11.71
N THR A 130 -2.06 12.55 13.02
CA THR A 130 -3.19 13.25 13.65
C THR A 130 -2.92 14.75 13.79
N TRP A 131 -3.96 15.54 14.05
CA TRP A 131 -3.80 16.96 14.37
C TRP A 131 -2.98 17.18 15.66
N ASP A 132 -2.99 16.24 16.61
CA ASP A 132 -2.10 16.29 17.80
C ASP A 132 -0.63 16.08 17.40
N ASP A 133 -0.35 15.19 16.44
CA ASP A 133 1.01 15.01 15.89
C ASP A 133 1.51 16.29 15.22
N VAL A 134 0.64 17.00 14.48
CA VAL A 134 0.96 18.29 13.89
C VAL A 134 1.24 19.35 14.96
N ALA A 135 0.39 19.44 15.98
CA ALA A 135 0.56 20.37 17.10
C ALA A 135 1.87 20.11 17.87
N ARG A 136 2.27 18.85 18.02
CA ARG A 136 3.57 18.45 18.58
C ARG A 136 4.73 18.82 17.67
N ALA A 137 4.61 18.56 16.37
CA ALA A 137 5.62 18.91 15.38
C ALA A 137 5.93 20.41 15.36
N ARG A 138 4.95 21.28 15.61
CA ARG A 138 5.21 22.73 15.73
C ARG A 138 6.16 23.12 16.86
N ARG A 139 6.17 22.34 17.94
CA ARG A 139 6.88 22.65 19.19
C ARG A 139 8.33 22.15 19.22
N VAL A 140 8.70 21.25 18.31
CA VAL A 140 10.06 20.70 18.21
C VAL A 140 10.96 21.50 17.28
#